data_AF-A0A2R6Y599-F1
#
_entry.id   AF-A0A2R6Y599-F1
#
_cell.length_a   1.000
_cell.length_b   1.000
_cell.length_c   1.000
_cell.angle_alpha   90.00
_cell.angle_beta   90.00
_cell.angle_gamma   90.00
#
_symmetry.space_group_name_H-M   'P 1'
#
loop_
_entity.id
_entity.type
_entity.pdbx_description
1 polymer ?
#
loop_
_entity_poly.entity_id
_entity_poly.type
_entity_poly.pdbx_seq_one_letter_code
_entity_poly.pdbx_strand_id
1 'polypeptide(L)'
;MRIMGIDPGLAIVGFGLLEMRATRSARALLYGTITTPKEERHARRLVLIAEGMRELLEQHKPDAVALEKLFFNTNTTTGMSVSEARGVITLVIEQAGIPMFEYTPLAVKQAIVGYGRAEKIQVQEMTRRILSLARRPRPDDAADALAVALTHAQTYPFLRSTQTTG
;
A
#
# COMPACT_ATOMS: atom_id res chain seq x y z
N MET A 1 8.03 12.77 6.79
CA MET A 1 7.70 12.21 5.47
C MET A 1 6.38 11.46 5.58
N ARG A 2 5.42 11.74 4.70
CA ARG A 2 4.14 11.05 4.59
C ARG A 2 4.22 10.00 3.50
N ILE A 3 3.85 8.76 3.84
CA ILE A 3 3.94 7.61 2.95
C ILE A 3 2.57 6.98 2.88
N MET A 4 2.01 6.87 1.68
CA MET A 4 0.74 6.18 1.45
C MET A 4 1.03 4.78 0.90
N GLY A 5 0.64 3.74 1.64
CA GLY A 5 0.65 2.37 1.16
C GLY A 5 -0.68 2.04 0.50
N ILE A 6 -0.63 1.28 -0.60
CA ILE A 6 -1.80 0.83 -1.35
C ILE A 6 -1.72 -0.69 -1.56
N ASP A 7 -2.83 -1.37 -1.25
CA ASP A 7 -3.09 -2.77 -1.58
C ASP A 7 -4.13 -2.85 -2.71
N PRO A 8 -3.72 -3.10 -3.97
CA PRO A 8 -4.61 -3.03 -5.12
C PRO A 8 -5.64 -4.17 -5.19
N GLY A 9 -6.90 -3.81 -5.48
CA GLY A 9 -7.94 -4.76 -5.82
C GLY A 9 -9.07 -4.12 -6.61
N LEU A 10 -9.85 -4.92 -7.34
CA LEU A 10 -11.01 -4.37 -8.07
C LEU A 10 -12.17 -4.08 -7.11
N ALA A 11 -12.46 -5.00 -6.19
CA ALA A 11 -13.57 -4.87 -5.24
C ALA A 11 -13.24 -3.97 -4.06
N ILE A 12 -12.02 -4.11 -3.55
CA ILE A 12 -11.52 -3.42 -2.37
C ILE A 12 -10.09 -3.01 -2.69
N VAL A 13 -9.80 -1.73 -2.55
CA VAL A 13 -8.43 -1.20 -2.55
C VAL A 13 -8.12 -0.77 -1.12
N GLY A 14 -7.14 -1.41 -0.48
CA GLY A 14 -6.66 -1.00 0.83
C GLY A 14 -5.77 0.22 0.72
N PHE A 15 -5.89 1.16 1.65
CA PHE A 15 -4.94 2.27 1.79
C PHE A 15 -4.55 2.51 3.25
N GLY A 16 -3.32 2.98 3.45
CA GLY A 16 -2.81 3.39 4.75
C GLY A 16 -1.82 4.55 4.63
N LEU A 17 -2.07 5.64 5.33
CA LEU A 17 -1.17 6.80 5.39
C LEU A 17 -0.35 6.75 6.68
N LEU A 18 0.97 6.73 6.54
CA LEU A 18 1.92 6.82 7.64
C LEU A 18 2.67 8.16 7.62
N GLU A 19 3.05 8.60 8.81
CA GLU A 19 4.02 9.67 9.01
C GLU A 19 5.30 9.07 9.61
N MET A 20 6.39 9.14 8.85
CA MET A 20 7.73 8.83 9.34
C MET A 20 8.35 10.09 9.95
N ARG A 21 8.74 9.97 11.23
CA ARG A 21 9.43 11.01 12.00
C ARG A 21 10.95 10.90 11.87
N ALA A 22 11.66 11.98 12.20
CA ALA A 22 13.12 12.01 12.17
C ALA A 22 13.77 10.95 13.08
N THR A 23 13.09 10.57 14.17
CA THR A 23 13.48 9.51 15.10
C THR A 23 13.33 8.10 14.54
N ARG A 24 13.07 7.95 13.23
CA ARG A 24 12.80 6.68 12.53
C ARG A 24 11.59 5.91 13.06
N SER A 25 10.72 6.56 13.84
CA SER A 25 9.43 5.99 14.22
C SER A 25 8.37 6.34 13.17
N ALA A 26 7.47 5.40 12.92
CA ALA A 26 6.33 5.58 12.04
C ALA A 26 5.04 5.67 12.87
N ARG A 27 4.13 6.55 12.45
CA ARG A 27 2.80 6.70 13.04
C ARG A 27 1.74 6.55 11.96
N ALA A 28 0.71 5.75 12.20
CA ALA A 28 -0.47 5.74 11.33
C ALA A 28 -1.26 7.03 11.49
N LEU A 29 -1.54 7.70 10.37
CA LEU A 29 -2.39 8.90 10.31
C LEU A 29 -3.84 8.52 10.02
N LEU A 30 -4.05 7.71 8.97
CA LEU A 30 -5.34 7.14 8.62
C LEU A 30 -5.14 5.86 7.81
N TYR A 31 -6.18 5.03 7.74
CA TYR A 31 -6.24 3.85 6.88
C TYR A 31 -7.69 3.51 6.62
N GLY A 32 -7.94 2.80 5.54
CA GLY A 32 -9.29 2.43 5.13
C GLY A 32 -9.27 1.71 3.79
N THR A 33 -10.43 1.70 3.14
CA THR A 33 -10.58 1.09 1.82
C THR A 33 -11.40 1.95 0.88
N ILE A 34 -11.08 1.87 -0.41
CA ILE A 34 -11.99 2.23 -1.49
C ILE A 34 -12.72 0.95 -1.88
N THR A 35 -14.05 0.94 -1.80
CA THR A 35 -14.86 -0.23 -2.15
C THR A 35 -15.70 0.04 -3.38
N THR A 36 -15.77 -0.93 -4.29
CA THR A 36 -16.62 -0.83 -5.49
C THR A 36 -17.74 -1.88 -5.43
N PRO A 37 -19.02 -1.49 -5.65
CA PRO A 37 -20.12 -2.45 -5.68
C PRO A 37 -19.94 -3.49 -6.78
N LYS A 38 -20.34 -4.75 -6.52
CA LYS A 38 -20.20 -5.84 -7.50
C LYS A 38 -21.25 -5.77 -8.62
N GLU A 39 -22.35 -5.06 -8.36
CA GLU A 39 -23.46 -4.82 -9.27
C GLU A 39 -23.09 -3.81 -10.37
N GLU A 40 -22.06 -3.01 -10.13
CA GLU A 40 -21.56 -2.05 -11.10
C GLU A 40 -20.80 -2.72 -12.25
N ARG A 41 -20.93 -2.12 -13.43
CA ARG A 41 -20.16 -2.56 -14.61
C ARG A 41 -18.67 -2.44 -14.32
N HIS A 42 -17.88 -3.39 -14.82
CA HIS A 42 -16.42 -3.44 -14.61
C HIS A 42 -15.71 -2.10 -14.84
N ALA A 43 -15.94 -1.47 -15.99
CA ALA A 43 -15.35 -0.16 -16.30
C ALA A 43 -15.77 0.95 -15.31
N ARG A 44 -17.00 0.92 -14.79
CA ARG A 44 -17.45 1.89 -13.77
C ARG A 44 -16.73 1.67 -12.45
N ARG A 45 -16.46 0.42 -12.07
CA ARG A 45 -15.66 0.09 -10.87
C ARG A 45 -14.24 0.65 -10.98
N LEU A 46 -13.62 0.56 -12.16
CA LEU A 46 -12.32 1.19 -12.43
C LEU A 46 -12.38 2.73 -12.28
N VAL A 47 -13.46 3.37 -12.76
CA VAL A 47 -13.67 4.82 -12.57
C VAL A 47 -13.79 5.18 -11.09
N LEU A 48 -14.56 4.43 -10.31
CA LEU A 48 -14.70 4.64 -8.86
C LEU A 48 -13.36 4.53 -8.13
N ILE A 49 -12.51 3.57 -8.53
CA ILE A 49 -11.14 3.45 -7.99
C ILE A 49 -10.33 4.71 -8.33
N ALA A 50 -10.39 5.19 -9.57
CA ALA A 50 -9.66 6.38 -9.99
C ALA A 50 -10.12 7.64 -9.23
N GLU A 51 -11.43 7.80 -9.05
CA GLU A 51 -12.04 8.90 -8.28
C GLU A 51 -11.59 8.87 -6.82
N GLY A 52 -11.74 7.73 -6.14
CA GLY A 52 -11.32 7.59 -4.74
C GLY A 52 -9.81 7.77 -4.54
N MET A 53 -8.98 7.28 -5.47
CA MET A 53 -7.53 7.51 -5.42
C MET A 53 -7.18 8.99 -5.60
N ARG A 54 -7.82 9.71 -6.54
CA ARG A 54 -7.59 11.16 -6.70
C ARG A 54 -7.93 11.91 -5.42
N GLU A 55 -9.09 11.64 -4.84
CA GLU A 55 -9.52 12.28 -3.58
C GLU A 55 -8.48 12.06 -2.46
N LEU A 56 -8.03 10.82 -2.27
CA LEU A 56 -7.02 10.49 -1.26
C LEU A 56 -5.70 11.25 -1.48
N LEU A 57 -5.21 11.29 -2.72
CA LEU A 57 -3.93 11.94 -3.04
C LEU A 57 -4.03 13.47 -2.90
N GLU A 58 -5.13 14.08 -3.36
CA GLU A 58 -5.38 15.52 -3.27
C GLU A 58 -5.54 15.99 -1.82
N GLN A 59 -6.28 15.23 -1.01
CA GLN A 59 -6.55 15.55 0.39
C GLN A 59 -5.30 15.42 1.26
N HIS A 60 -4.52 14.35 1.07
CA HIS A 60 -3.45 14.00 2.01
C HIS A 60 -2.05 14.35 1.54
N LYS A 61 -1.85 14.54 0.22
CA LYS A 61 -0.58 14.95 -0.41
C LYS A 61 0.61 14.15 0.14
N PRO A 62 0.64 12.81 -0.04
CA PRO A 62 1.76 12.01 0.43
C PRO A 62 3.04 12.36 -0.32
N ASP A 63 4.19 12.24 0.34
CA ASP A 63 5.51 12.46 -0.27
C ASP A 63 5.93 11.28 -1.16
N ALA A 64 5.39 10.09 -0.89
CA ALA A 64 5.61 8.88 -1.66
C ALA A 64 4.42 7.91 -1.55
N VAL A 65 4.23 7.10 -2.58
CA VAL A 65 3.27 5.98 -2.59
C VAL A 65 4.02 4.66 -2.69
N ALA A 66 3.66 3.70 -1.84
CA ALA A 66 4.19 2.34 -1.84
C ALA A 66 3.09 1.35 -2.23
N LEU A 67 3.35 0.49 -3.21
CA LEU A 67 2.43 -0.56 -3.65
C LEU A 67 3.00 -1.95 -3.39
N GLU A 68 2.12 -2.90 -3.09
CA GLU A 68 2.47 -4.31 -3.19
C GLU A 68 2.58 -4.73 -4.67
N LYS A 69 3.65 -5.46 -4.98
CA LYS A 69 3.85 -6.07 -6.28
C LYS A 69 3.02 -7.34 -6.37
N LEU A 70 2.13 -7.39 -7.36
CA LEU A 70 1.26 -8.53 -7.59
C LEU A 70 2.03 -9.69 -8.23
N PHE A 71 1.77 -10.92 -7.74
CA PHE A 71 2.23 -12.17 -8.33
C PHE A 71 1.03 -13.09 -8.55
N PHE A 72 0.81 -13.53 -9.79
CA PHE A 72 -0.30 -14.45 -10.13
C PHE A 72 0.27 -15.82 -10.47
N ASN A 73 -0.26 -16.89 -9.86
CA ASN A 73 0.24 -18.24 -10.09
C ASN A 73 -0.78 -19.22 -10.71
N THR A 74 -2.10 -18.95 -10.68
CA THR A 74 -3.08 -19.93 -11.18
C THR A 74 -4.43 -19.41 -11.67
N ASN A 75 -4.92 -18.22 -11.26
CA ASN A 75 -6.30 -17.78 -11.60
C ASN A 75 -6.32 -16.50 -12.44
N THR A 76 -6.21 -16.68 -13.75
CA THR A 76 -5.97 -15.61 -14.75
C THR A 76 -7.09 -14.57 -14.84
N THR A 77 -8.36 -14.96 -14.70
CA THR A 77 -9.50 -14.04 -14.83
C THR A 77 -9.54 -13.01 -13.70
N THR A 78 -9.42 -13.46 -12.45
CA THR A 78 -9.29 -12.56 -11.29
C THR A 78 -8.00 -11.73 -11.36
N GLY A 79 -6.91 -12.33 -11.83
CA GLY A 79 -5.65 -11.62 -11.98
C GLY A 79 -5.71 -10.47 -12.98
N MET A 80 -6.44 -10.64 -14.08
CA MET A 80 -6.65 -9.58 -15.08
C MET A 80 -7.41 -8.40 -14.49
N SER A 81 -8.53 -8.64 -13.81
CA SER A 81 -9.33 -7.59 -13.16
C SER A 81 -8.55 -6.77 -12.12
N VAL A 82 -7.73 -7.44 -11.30
CA VAL A 82 -6.87 -6.75 -10.33
C VAL A 82 -5.75 -5.99 -11.03
N SER A 83 -5.19 -6.54 -12.12
CA SER A 83 -4.17 -5.85 -12.92
C SER A 83 -4.69 -4.57 -13.57
N GLU A 84 -5.92 -4.57 -14.07
CA GLU A 84 -6.57 -3.38 -14.62
C GLU A 84 -6.80 -2.32 -13.53
N ALA A 85 -7.30 -2.72 -12.37
CA ALA A 85 -7.44 -1.82 -11.21
C ALA A 85 -6.09 -1.23 -10.80
N ARG A 86 -5.04 -2.06 -10.72
CA ARG A 86 -3.69 -1.60 -10.46
C ARG A 86 -3.21 -0.61 -11.51
N GLY A 87 -3.44 -0.86 -12.80
CA GLY A 87 -3.08 0.05 -13.88
C GLY A 87 -3.69 1.45 -13.71
N VAL A 88 -4.97 1.50 -13.34
CA VAL A 88 -5.69 2.74 -13.02
C VAL A 88 -5.09 3.44 -11.80
N ILE A 89 -4.80 2.70 -10.73
CA ILE A 89 -4.16 3.23 -9.52
C ILE A 89 -2.81 3.86 -9.88
N THR A 90 -1.94 3.15 -10.62
CA THR A 90 -0.63 3.67 -11.01
C THR A 90 -0.71 4.87 -11.92
N LEU A 91 -1.69 4.91 -12.83
CA LEU A 91 -1.93 6.07 -13.68
C LEU A 91 -2.28 7.31 -12.84
N VAL A 92 -3.19 7.17 -11.87
CA VAL A 92 -3.63 8.28 -11.03
C VAL A 92 -2.49 8.80 -10.14
N ILE A 93 -1.66 7.90 -9.61
CA ILE A 93 -0.48 8.28 -8.81
C ILE A 93 0.52 9.08 -9.67
N GLU A 94 0.81 8.61 -10.88
CA GLU A 94 1.75 9.27 -11.79
C GLU A 94 1.22 10.64 -12.25
N GLN A 95 -0.08 10.74 -12.54
CA GLN A 95 -0.73 12.01 -12.88
C GLN A 95 -0.66 13.04 -11.73
N ALA A 96 -0.62 12.58 -10.48
CA ALA A 96 -0.43 13.44 -9.32
C ALA A 96 1.04 13.85 -9.10
N GLY A 97 1.99 13.30 -9.88
CA GLY A 97 3.42 13.61 -9.78
C GLY A 97 4.08 13.08 -8.50
N ILE A 98 3.52 12.03 -7.90
CA ILE A 98 4.01 11.50 -6.61
C ILE A 98 4.92 10.29 -6.85
N PRO A 99 6.14 10.26 -6.29
CA PRO A 99 7.05 9.13 -6.43
C PRO A 99 6.43 7.81 -5.96
N MET A 100 6.52 6.78 -6.81
CA MET A 100 5.93 5.47 -6.60
C MET A 100 6.99 4.37 -6.42
N PHE A 101 6.79 3.49 -5.45
CA PHE A 101 7.70 2.38 -5.14
C PHE A 101 6.94 1.06 -4.99
N GLU A 102 7.56 -0.04 -5.43
CA GLU A 102 6.92 -1.36 -5.41
C GLU A 102 7.69 -2.35 -4.54
N TYR A 103 6.95 -3.14 -3.76
CA TYR A 103 7.50 -4.12 -2.83
C TYR A 103 6.92 -5.50 -3.07
N THR A 104 7.78 -6.52 -3.16
CA THR A 104 7.30 -7.91 -3.24
C THR A 104 6.71 -8.35 -1.89
N PRO A 105 5.78 -9.32 -1.86
CA PRO A 105 5.29 -9.89 -0.61
C PRO A 105 6.43 -10.42 0.28
N LEU A 106 7.51 -10.92 -0.34
CA LEU A 106 8.72 -11.34 0.35
C LEU A 106 9.42 -10.16 1.05
N ALA A 107 9.58 -9.04 0.35
CA ALA A 107 10.20 -7.83 0.89
C ALA A 107 9.39 -7.25 2.06
N VAL A 108 8.05 -7.25 1.96
CA VAL A 108 7.16 -6.84 3.06
C VAL A 108 7.36 -7.73 4.29
N LYS A 109 7.32 -9.05 4.11
CA LYS A 109 7.54 -10.00 5.22
C LYS A 109 8.91 -9.85 5.87
N GLN A 110 9.96 -9.67 5.05
CA GLN A 110 11.32 -9.46 5.55
C GLN A 110 11.47 -8.16 6.33
N ALA A 111 10.92 -7.05 5.84
CA ALA A 111 11.02 -5.76 6.53
C ALA A 111 10.25 -5.77 7.87
N ILE A 112 9.01 -6.28 7.86
CA ILE A 112 8.13 -6.19 9.03
C ILE A 112 8.41 -7.24 10.10
N VAL A 113 8.71 -8.49 9.70
CA VAL A 113 8.83 -9.63 10.62
C VAL A 113 10.28 -10.12 10.75
N GLY A 114 11.17 -9.74 9.82
CA GLY A 114 12.58 -10.13 9.81
C GLY A 114 12.91 -11.38 8.99
N TYR A 115 11.89 -12.07 8.43
CA TYR A 115 12.10 -13.24 7.57
C TYR A 115 10.97 -13.42 6.53
N GLY A 116 11.31 -14.01 5.38
CA GLY A 116 10.42 -14.06 4.22
C GLY A 116 9.30 -15.09 4.24
N ARG A 117 9.37 -16.09 5.13
CA ARG A 117 8.37 -17.17 5.26
C ARG A 117 7.25 -16.86 6.26
N ALA A 118 7.17 -15.62 6.76
CA ALA A 118 6.13 -15.22 7.70
C ALA A 118 4.72 -15.39 7.11
N GLU A 119 3.79 -15.79 7.96
CA GLU A 119 2.36 -15.83 7.66
C GLU A 119 1.77 -14.41 7.62
N LYS A 120 0.72 -14.22 6.82
CA LYS A 120 0.06 -12.91 6.67
C LYS A 120 -0.38 -12.32 8.01
N ILE A 121 -0.90 -13.16 8.90
CA ILE A 121 -1.35 -12.75 10.23
C ILE A 121 -0.20 -12.22 11.12
N GLN A 122 1.02 -12.73 10.95
CA GLN A 122 2.19 -12.27 11.67
C GLN A 122 2.61 -10.89 11.20
N VAL A 123 2.55 -10.63 9.89
CA VAL A 123 2.80 -9.30 9.31
C VAL A 123 1.82 -8.29 9.90
N GLN A 124 0.52 -8.59 9.89
CA GLN A 124 -0.51 -7.67 10.41
C GLN A 124 -0.34 -7.39 11.92
N GLU A 125 -0.03 -8.42 12.72
CA GLU A 125 0.22 -8.25 14.16
C GLU A 125 1.50 -7.44 14.44
N MET A 126 2.56 -7.65 13.66
CA MET A 126 3.78 -6.84 13.77
C MET A 126 3.56 -5.39 13.33
N THR A 127 2.84 -5.16 12.24
CA THR A 127 2.42 -3.82 11.80
C THR A 127 1.66 -3.10 12.91
N ARG A 128 0.70 -3.78 13.56
CA ARG A 128 -0.02 -3.23 14.71
C ARG A 128 0.92 -2.81 15.84
N ARG A 129 1.89 -3.68 16.19
CA ARG A 129 2.85 -3.42 17.28
C ARG A 129 3.78 -2.26 16.95
N ILE A 130 4.37 -2.25 15.76
CA ILE A 130 5.31 -1.21 15.31
C ILE A 130 4.61 0.15 15.28
N LEU A 131 3.37 0.19 14.79
CA LEU A 131 2.57 1.42 14.73
C LEU A 131 1.84 1.74 16.06
N SER A 132 2.08 0.95 17.12
CA SER A 132 1.45 1.10 18.44
C SER A 132 -0.08 1.21 18.40
N LEU A 133 -0.72 0.43 17.52
CA LEU A 133 -2.17 0.43 17.36
C LEU A 133 -2.83 -0.44 18.43
N ALA A 134 -3.93 0.07 19.02
CA ALA A 134 -4.64 -0.62 20.09
C ALA A 134 -5.22 -1.99 19.66
N ARG A 135 -5.62 -2.09 18.39
CA ARG A 135 -6.17 -3.32 17.79
C ARG A 135 -5.61 -3.52 16.38
N ARG A 136 -5.69 -4.74 15.88
CA ARG A 136 -5.33 -5.04 14.49
C ARG A 136 -6.17 -4.16 13.55
N PRO A 137 -5.56 -3.50 12.55
CA PRO A 137 -6.31 -2.73 11.57
C PRO A 137 -7.31 -3.66 10.85
N ARG A 138 -8.50 -3.14 10.59
CA ARG A 138 -9.51 -3.78 9.76
C ARG A 138 -10.05 -2.72 8.79
N PRO A 139 -10.45 -3.11 7.57
CA PRO A 139 -10.38 -4.45 6.98
C PRO A 139 -8.93 -4.90 6.69
N ASP A 140 -8.74 -6.16 6.31
CA ASP A 140 -7.40 -6.75 6.14
C ASP A 140 -6.60 -6.05 5.04
N ASP A 141 -7.27 -5.61 3.96
CA ASP A 141 -6.66 -4.84 2.87
C ASP A 141 -6.02 -3.53 3.40
N ALA A 142 -6.67 -2.88 4.38
CA ALA A 142 -6.12 -1.68 5.02
C ALA A 142 -4.91 -2.02 5.92
N ALA A 143 -4.93 -3.18 6.58
CA ALA A 143 -3.80 -3.66 7.37
C ALA A 143 -2.58 -3.98 6.48
N ASP A 144 -2.82 -4.58 5.31
CA ASP A 144 -1.81 -4.91 4.33
C ASP A 144 -1.23 -3.64 3.71
N ALA A 145 -2.06 -2.67 3.35
CA ALA A 145 -1.63 -1.36 2.88
C ALA A 145 -0.74 -0.62 3.91
N LEU A 146 -1.08 -0.67 5.20
CA LEU A 146 -0.22 -0.14 6.27
C LEU A 146 1.13 -0.88 6.35
N ALA A 147 1.14 -2.19 6.16
CA ALA A 147 2.37 -2.99 6.15
C ALA A 147 3.27 -2.61 4.96
N VAL A 148 2.69 -2.34 3.79
CA VAL A 148 3.41 -1.87 2.60
C VAL A 148 4.01 -0.47 2.84
N ALA A 149 3.22 0.47 3.39
CA ALA A 149 3.70 1.79 3.76
C ALA A 149 4.87 1.73 4.76
N LEU A 150 4.74 0.85 5.76
CA LEU A 150 5.75 0.66 6.80
C LEU A 150 7.02 0.02 6.23
N THR A 151 6.87 -0.92 5.29
CA THR A 151 7.98 -1.51 4.52
C THR A 151 8.77 -0.42 3.80
N HIS A 152 8.09 0.53 3.14
CA HIS A 152 8.76 1.67 2.52
C HIS A 152 9.48 2.54 3.56
N ALA A 153 8.82 2.88 4.67
CA ALA A 153 9.43 3.68 5.73
C ALA A 153 10.73 3.05 6.30
N GLN A 154 10.80 1.72 6.39
CA GLN A 154 11.97 1.01 6.89
C GLN A 154 13.08 0.83 5.84
N THR A 155 12.74 0.73 4.56
CA THR A 155 13.70 0.51 3.47
C THR A 155 14.24 1.80 2.86
N TYR A 156 13.45 2.88 2.85
CA TYR A 156 13.79 4.16 2.24
C TYR A 156 15.06 4.83 2.80
N PRO A 157 15.36 4.81 4.11
CA PRO A 157 16.61 5.34 4.65
C PRO A 157 17.87 4.67 4.07
N PHE A 158 17.79 3.38 3.71
CA PHE A 158 18.90 2.63 3.12
C PHE A 158 19.15 3.03 1.65
N LEU A 159 18.09 3.34 0.90
CA LEU A 159 18.18 3.76 -0.51
C LEU A 159 18.81 5.15 -0.70
N ARG A 160 18.72 6.05 0.30
CA ARG A 160 19.43 7.34 0.25
C ARG A 160 20.91 7.22 0.58
N SER A 161 21.30 6.31 1.49
CA SER A 161 22.72 6.10 1.81
C SER A 161 23.52 5.49 0.67
N THR A 162 22.87 4.78 -0.25
CA THR A 162 23.54 4.17 -1.42
C THR A 162 23.61 5.09 -2.65
N GLN A 163 22.80 6.16 -2.70
CA GLN A 163 22.84 7.16 -3.79
C GLN A 163 23.80 8.34 -3.52
N THR A 164 24.43 8.40 -2.34
CA THR A 164 25.40 9.46 -2.00
C THR A 164 26.87 9.02 -2.19
N THR A 165 27.09 7.88 -2.86
CA THR A 165 28.42 7.29 -3.08
C THR A 165 28.73 7.07 -4.57
N GLY A 166 28.08 7.82 -5.46
CA GLY A 166 28.32 7.79 -6.91
C GLY A 166 28.75 9.16 -7.42
#